data_AF-A0AA36D0K3-F1
#
_entry.id   AF-A0AA36D0K3-F1
#
_cell.length_a   1.000
_cell.length_b   1.000
_cell.length_c   1.000
_cell.angle_alpha   90.00
_cell.angle_beta   90.00
_cell.angle_gamma   90.00
#
_symmetry.space_group_name_H-M   'P 1'
#
loop_
_entity.id
_entity.type
_entity.pdbx_description
1 polymer ?
#
loop_
_entity_poly.entity_id
_entity_poly.type
_entity_poly.pdbx_seq_one_letter_code
_entity_poly.pdbx_strand_id
1 'polypeptide(L)'
;MAGTDVTEFLVRCMEFDSSTGKEGKYATFLAETLREDGWNVLEQTVEGDRRNLLATRGSPRDVKVLMNTHLDQVPPYIPPTRDEKNVYGRACNETKGTSAIHKLLEVLDDIRGHGWPKSEVHGDTTFNIGLIQGGHALNAWAEKAQASIFFRVTTSVKDIKERLEKIVASRAELDYSLGGNDPVTFIKFQAKRIACSFNTDAPYYKKMDKLKGAFMYGAGSITTAFSAGEFVAIADLKEAVEMHYRLLESLLKA
;
A
#
# COMPACT_ATOMS: atom_id res chain seq x y z
N MET A 1 -15.56 40.65 -18.74
CA MET A 1 -15.43 40.33 -17.30
C MET A 1 -15.14 41.57 -16.46
N ALA A 2 -15.51 42.79 -16.88
CA ALA A 2 -15.40 43.96 -16.00
C ALA A 2 -16.54 43.88 -14.96
N GLY A 3 -16.22 43.42 -13.75
CA GLY A 3 -17.18 43.27 -12.64
C GLY A 3 -17.45 41.83 -12.18
N THR A 4 -16.80 40.81 -12.75
CA THR A 4 -16.92 39.43 -12.25
C THR A 4 -16.05 39.26 -11.00
N ASP A 5 -16.65 38.90 -9.87
CA ASP A 5 -15.90 38.46 -8.69
C ASP A 5 -15.23 37.12 -9.01
N VAL A 6 -13.90 37.15 -9.11
CA VAL A 6 -13.07 35.99 -9.47
C VAL A 6 -13.21 34.84 -8.46
N THR A 7 -13.53 35.17 -7.20
CA THR A 7 -13.73 34.19 -6.13
C THR A 7 -15.05 33.45 -6.33
N GLU A 8 -16.13 34.19 -6.61
CA GLU A 8 -17.44 33.61 -6.92
C GLU A 8 -17.40 32.78 -8.21
N PHE A 9 -16.66 33.26 -9.22
CA PHE A 9 -16.48 32.52 -10.46
C PHE A 9 -15.74 31.20 -10.26
N LEU A 10 -14.66 31.21 -9.47
CA LEU A 10 -13.93 29.98 -9.11
C LEU A 10 -14.85 29.00 -8.37
N VAL A 11 -15.60 29.48 -7.37
CA VAL A 11 -16.55 28.64 -6.61
C VAL A 11 -17.59 28.01 -7.55
N ARG A 12 -18.23 28.77 -8.44
CA ARG A 12 -19.17 28.22 -9.44
C ARG A 12 -18.52 27.19 -10.36
N CYS A 13 -17.29 27.42 -10.82
CA CYS A 13 -16.57 26.42 -11.63
C CYS A 13 -16.37 25.12 -10.86
N MET A 14 -16.07 25.22 -9.57
CA MET A 14 -15.82 24.07 -8.69
C MET A 14 -17.10 23.31 -8.31
N GLU A 15 -18.30 23.85 -8.49
CA GLU A 15 -19.57 23.15 -8.20
C GLU A 15 -19.84 21.97 -9.15
N PHE A 16 -19.14 21.91 -10.27
CA PHE A 16 -19.25 20.81 -11.23
C PHE A 16 -18.29 19.68 -10.89
N ASP A 17 -18.81 18.46 -10.67
CA ASP A 17 -18.00 17.23 -10.72
C ASP A 17 -17.51 17.01 -12.16
N SER A 18 -16.32 17.55 -12.42
CA SER A 18 -15.60 17.43 -13.68
C SER A 18 -14.49 16.38 -13.58
N SER A 19 -14.65 15.37 -12.71
CA SER A 19 -13.73 14.22 -12.71
C SER A 19 -13.57 13.65 -14.12
N THR A 20 -12.38 13.21 -14.52
CA THR A 20 -12.10 12.72 -15.88
C THR A 20 -13.24 11.84 -16.44
N GLY A 21 -13.84 12.27 -17.56
CA GLY A 21 -15.02 11.65 -18.17
C GLY A 21 -16.37 12.33 -17.86
N LYS A 22 -16.44 13.26 -16.90
CA LYS A 22 -17.66 13.98 -16.49
C LYS A 22 -17.62 15.49 -16.79
N GLU A 23 -16.63 15.95 -17.54
CA GLU A 23 -16.34 17.36 -17.81
C GLU A 23 -17.46 18.05 -18.61
N GLY A 24 -18.37 17.30 -19.25
CA GLY A 24 -19.36 17.80 -20.20
C GLY A 24 -20.18 19.00 -19.70
N LYS A 25 -20.77 18.91 -18.51
CA LYS A 25 -21.56 20.02 -17.93
C LYS A 25 -20.71 21.26 -17.64
N TYR A 26 -19.51 21.05 -17.12
CA TYR A 26 -18.58 22.14 -16.84
C TYR A 26 -18.12 22.84 -18.12
N ALA A 27 -17.80 22.07 -19.16
CA ALA A 27 -17.46 22.61 -20.48
C ALA A 27 -18.61 23.42 -21.10
N THR A 28 -19.88 23.03 -20.91
CA THR A 28 -21.03 23.80 -21.41
C THR A 28 -21.10 25.13 -20.69
N PHE A 29 -21.06 25.10 -19.35
CA PHE A 29 -21.10 26.30 -18.53
C PHE A 29 -19.99 27.29 -18.89
N LEU A 30 -18.76 26.81 -19.08
CA LEU A 30 -17.62 27.66 -19.42
C LEU A 30 -17.75 28.24 -20.84
N ALA A 31 -18.20 27.43 -21.81
CA ALA A 31 -18.42 27.90 -23.18
C ALA A 31 -19.50 28.98 -23.26
N GLU A 32 -20.62 28.79 -22.56
CA GLU A 32 -21.71 29.78 -22.47
C GLU A 32 -21.22 31.06 -21.79
N THR A 33 -20.55 30.96 -20.65
CA THR A 33 -20.02 32.13 -19.93
C THR A 33 -19.06 32.95 -20.79
N LEU A 34 -18.16 32.28 -21.53
CA LEU A 34 -17.22 32.97 -22.42
C LEU A 34 -17.92 33.63 -23.62
N ARG A 35 -18.94 32.99 -24.20
CA ARG A 35 -19.75 33.58 -25.28
C ARG A 35 -20.53 34.80 -24.80
N GLU A 36 -21.12 34.75 -23.62
CA GLU A 36 -21.81 35.88 -23.00
C GLU A 36 -20.85 37.07 -22.77
N ASP A 37 -19.58 36.81 -22.49
CA ASP A 37 -18.53 37.83 -22.38
C ASP A 37 -17.96 38.28 -23.75
N GLY A 38 -18.54 37.83 -24.86
CA GLY A 38 -18.19 38.22 -26.22
C GLY A 38 -16.98 37.49 -26.83
N TRP A 39 -16.60 36.33 -26.29
CA TRP A 39 -15.55 35.50 -26.88
C TRP A 39 -16.09 34.60 -28.00
N ASN A 40 -15.26 34.37 -29.02
CA ASN A 40 -15.51 33.34 -30.02
C ASN A 40 -15.07 31.99 -29.45
N VAL A 41 -16.03 31.10 -29.14
CA VAL A 41 -15.75 29.78 -28.57
C VAL A 41 -16.00 28.68 -29.59
N LEU A 42 -14.93 28.01 -30.00
CA LEU A 42 -14.96 26.79 -30.78
C LEU A 42 -14.90 25.58 -29.84
N GLU A 43 -15.78 24.61 -30.06
CA GLU A 43 -15.83 23.38 -29.29
C GLU A 43 -15.33 22.22 -30.16
N GLN A 44 -14.45 21.40 -29.60
CA GLN A 44 -13.98 20.18 -30.24
C GLN A 44 -14.35 18.99 -29.37
N THR A 45 -15.24 18.13 -29.85
CA THR A 45 -15.52 16.85 -29.21
C THR A 45 -14.28 15.97 -29.25
N VAL A 46 -13.89 15.44 -28.08
CA VAL A 46 -12.76 14.52 -27.92
C VAL A 46 -13.28 13.08 -27.90
N GLU A 47 -14.16 12.77 -26.94
CA GLU A 47 -14.73 11.44 -26.76
C GLU A 47 -15.99 11.53 -25.88
N GLY A 48 -17.12 10.97 -26.35
CA GLY A 48 -18.40 11.11 -25.65
C GLY A 48 -18.75 12.57 -25.37
N ASP A 49 -19.00 12.90 -24.11
CA ASP A 49 -19.32 14.27 -23.65
C ASP A 49 -18.07 15.15 -23.41
N ARG A 50 -16.85 14.59 -23.57
CA ARG A 50 -15.59 15.33 -23.37
C ARG A 50 -15.34 16.27 -24.52
N ARG A 51 -14.98 17.52 -24.21
CA ARG A 51 -14.73 18.57 -25.19
C ARG A 51 -13.53 19.43 -24.81
N ASN A 52 -12.78 19.86 -25.81
CA ASN A 52 -11.87 21.00 -25.70
C ASN A 52 -12.63 22.28 -26.07
N LEU A 53 -12.27 23.38 -25.42
CA LEU A 53 -12.77 24.71 -25.75
C LEU A 53 -11.60 25.57 -26.24
N LEU A 54 -11.74 26.15 -27.42
CA LEU A 54 -10.84 27.19 -27.93
C LEU A 54 -11.60 28.52 -27.95
N ALA A 55 -11.33 29.36 -26.96
CA ALA A 55 -11.90 30.69 -26.85
C ALA A 55 -10.90 31.75 -27.36
N THR A 56 -11.33 32.62 -28.26
CA THR A 56 -10.48 33.62 -28.89
C THR A 56 -11.17 34.99 -28.95
N ARG A 57 -10.37 36.06 -28.93
CA ARG A 57 -10.81 37.41 -29.33
C ARG A 57 -10.35 37.65 -30.75
N GLY A 58 -11.30 37.70 -31.69
CA GLY A 58 -11.01 37.78 -33.12
C GLY A 58 -10.85 36.39 -33.75
N SER A 59 -10.11 36.33 -34.86
CA SER A 59 -9.91 35.11 -35.65
C SER A 59 -8.89 34.17 -34.97
N PRO A 60 -9.17 32.85 -34.89
CA PRO A 60 -8.21 31.87 -34.39
C PRO A 60 -6.85 31.85 -35.11
N ARG A 61 -6.81 32.29 -36.38
CA ARG A 61 -5.57 32.35 -37.18
C ARG A 61 -4.63 33.48 -36.75
N ASP A 62 -5.15 34.47 -36.03
CA ASP A 62 -4.42 35.67 -35.63
C ASP A 62 -4.02 35.65 -34.15
N VAL A 63 -4.22 34.52 -33.46
CA VAL A 63 -3.87 34.34 -32.05
C VAL A 63 -2.35 34.35 -31.89
N LYS A 64 -1.85 35.27 -31.06
CA LYS A 64 -0.41 35.42 -30.76
C LYS A 64 0.00 34.85 -29.40
N VAL A 65 -0.96 34.68 -28.50
CA VAL A 65 -0.75 34.20 -27.13
C VAL A 65 -1.79 33.12 -26.84
N LEU A 66 -1.34 31.93 -26.46
CA LEU A 66 -2.18 30.81 -26.07
C LEU A 66 -2.03 30.58 -24.56
N MET A 67 -3.14 30.68 -23.84
CA MET A 67 -3.25 30.21 -22.46
C MET A 67 -3.94 28.86 -22.50
N ASN A 68 -3.30 27.84 -21.93
CA ASN A 68 -3.80 26.47 -21.93
C ASN A 68 -3.93 25.95 -20.50
N THR A 69 -5.02 25.24 -20.24
CA THR A 69 -5.33 24.52 -19.01
C THR A 69 -6.21 23.33 -19.38
N HIS A 70 -6.48 22.43 -18.43
CA HIS A 70 -7.47 21.38 -18.57
C HIS A 70 -8.71 21.66 -17.72
N LEU A 71 -9.81 20.96 -18.03
CA LEU A 71 -11.08 21.05 -17.32
C LEU A 71 -11.28 19.89 -16.33
N ASP A 72 -10.58 18.78 -16.54
CA ASP A 72 -10.80 17.57 -15.78
C ASP A 72 -10.16 17.64 -14.39
N GLN A 73 -10.83 17.00 -13.45
CA GLN A 73 -10.38 16.83 -12.08
C GLN A 73 -10.01 15.38 -11.82
N VAL A 74 -9.14 15.18 -10.84
CA VAL A 74 -8.87 13.86 -10.29
C VAL A 74 -9.93 13.55 -9.24
N PRO A 75 -10.57 12.37 -9.25
CA PRO A 75 -11.53 12.03 -8.22
C PRO A 75 -10.85 11.90 -6.83
N PRO A 76 -11.61 11.87 -5.72
CA PRO A 76 -13.04 12.16 -5.67
C PRO A 76 -13.33 13.65 -5.90
N TYR A 77 -14.56 13.94 -6.34
CA TYR A 77 -15.12 15.29 -6.29
C TYR A 77 -15.22 15.76 -4.85
N ILE A 78 -14.70 16.96 -4.57
CA ILE A 78 -14.78 17.62 -3.27
C ILE A 78 -15.43 18.99 -3.53
N PRO A 79 -16.66 19.22 -3.06
CA PRO A 79 -17.39 20.45 -3.34
C PRO A 79 -16.68 21.67 -2.76
N PRO A 80 -16.86 22.86 -3.37
CA PRO A 80 -16.22 24.07 -2.90
C PRO A 80 -16.75 24.51 -1.53
N THR A 81 -15.86 24.95 -0.66
CA THR A 81 -16.19 25.72 0.54
C THR A 81 -15.27 26.94 0.61
N ARG A 82 -15.62 27.95 1.41
CA ARG A 82 -14.76 29.13 1.59
C ARG A 82 -14.85 29.70 3.00
N ASP A 83 -13.76 30.34 3.41
CA ASP A 83 -13.73 31.27 4.55
C ASP A 83 -13.35 32.68 4.06
N GLU A 84 -13.04 33.60 4.99
CA GLU A 84 -12.68 34.98 4.65
C GLU A 84 -11.38 35.10 3.84
N LYS A 85 -10.53 34.07 3.81
CA LYS A 85 -9.18 34.09 3.23
C LYS A 85 -8.97 33.06 2.12
N ASN A 86 -9.69 31.94 2.14
CA ASN A 86 -9.39 30.77 1.32
C ASN A 86 -10.64 30.16 0.67
N VAL A 87 -10.46 29.61 -0.52
CA VAL A 87 -11.40 28.68 -1.17
C VAL A 87 -10.81 27.28 -1.11
N TYR A 88 -11.60 26.32 -0.64
CA TYR A 88 -11.26 24.91 -0.52
C TYR A 88 -12.11 24.09 -1.47
N GLY A 89 -11.61 22.93 -1.88
CA GLY A 89 -12.31 21.99 -2.76
C GLY A 89 -11.38 21.45 -3.83
N ARG A 90 -11.85 20.45 -4.60
CA ARG A 90 -11.03 19.90 -5.69
C ARG A 90 -10.90 20.95 -6.80
N ALA A 91 -9.68 21.08 -7.34
CA ALA A 91 -9.33 22.04 -8.39
C ALA A 91 -9.35 23.54 -8.01
N CYS A 92 -9.38 23.91 -6.72
CA CYS A 92 -9.06 25.29 -6.33
C CYS A 92 -7.56 25.63 -6.56
N ASN A 93 -6.70 24.60 -6.57
CA ASN A 93 -5.32 24.66 -7.00
C ASN A 93 -4.87 23.31 -7.59
N GLU A 94 -3.82 23.33 -8.41
CA GLU A 94 -3.13 22.12 -8.87
C GLU A 94 -1.77 22.02 -8.19
N THR A 95 -1.53 20.88 -7.55
CA THR A 95 -0.39 20.70 -6.63
C THR A 95 0.88 20.35 -7.40
N LYS A 96 1.97 21.10 -7.14
CA LYS A 96 3.37 20.69 -7.43
C LYS A 96 3.87 19.61 -6.47
N GLY A 97 3.03 18.63 -6.14
CA GLY A 97 3.32 17.59 -5.17
C GLY A 97 4.39 16.60 -5.64
N THR A 98 4.94 15.83 -4.71
CA THR A 98 5.79 14.66 -4.99
C THR A 98 4.98 13.38 -4.79
N SER A 99 5.11 12.41 -5.69
CA SER A 99 4.40 11.12 -5.58
C SER A 99 4.76 10.34 -4.31
N ALA A 100 3.75 9.98 -3.51
CA ALA A 100 3.92 9.09 -2.36
C ALA A 100 4.40 7.68 -2.77
N ILE A 101 4.01 7.20 -3.97
CA ILE A 101 4.51 5.93 -4.51
C ILE A 101 6.02 6.01 -4.72
N HIS A 102 6.54 7.08 -5.33
CA HIS A 102 7.98 7.20 -5.59
C HIS A 102 8.78 7.21 -4.28
N LYS A 103 8.31 7.95 -3.26
CA LYS A 103 8.92 7.96 -1.93
C LYS A 103 8.88 6.58 -1.26
N LEU A 104 7.75 5.87 -1.36
CA LEU A 104 7.63 4.52 -0.82
C LEU A 104 8.60 3.56 -1.51
N LEU A 105 8.76 3.66 -2.83
CA LEU A 105 9.69 2.81 -3.58
C LEU A 105 11.15 3.01 -3.14
N GLU A 106 11.59 4.23 -2.85
CA GLU A 106 12.92 4.49 -2.29
C GLU A 106 13.14 3.75 -0.96
N VAL A 107 12.16 3.83 -0.05
CA VAL A 107 12.22 3.12 1.24
C VAL A 107 12.24 1.60 1.04
N LEU A 108 11.40 1.08 0.15
CA LEU A 108 11.36 -0.36 -0.14
C LEU A 108 12.65 -0.85 -0.79
N ASP A 109 13.30 -0.03 -1.62
CA ASP A 109 14.58 -0.39 -2.21
C ASP A 109 15.69 -0.46 -1.15
N ASP A 110 15.72 0.47 -0.19
CA ASP A 110 16.64 0.41 0.94
C ASP A 110 16.40 -0.83 1.81
N ILE A 111 15.13 -1.21 2.05
CA ILE A 111 14.77 -2.44 2.77
C ILE A 111 15.26 -3.68 2.01
N ARG A 112 15.15 -3.69 0.68
CA ARG A 112 15.64 -4.78 -0.19
C ARG A 112 17.15 -4.88 -0.25
N GLY A 113 17.83 -3.74 -0.25
CA GLY A 113 19.29 -3.66 -0.22
C GLY A 113 19.90 -3.96 1.16
N HIS A 114 19.09 -4.03 2.22
CA HIS A 114 19.60 -4.23 3.57
C HIS A 114 20.10 -5.66 3.81
N GLY A 115 21.28 -5.78 4.41
CA GLY A 115 21.83 -7.04 4.90
C GLY A 115 21.15 -7.47 6.19
N TRP A 116 20.06 -8.24 6.08
CA TRP A 116 19.32 -8.76 7.23
C TRP A 116 20.14 -9.76 8.05
N PRO A 117 19.98 -9.78 9.39
CA PRO A 117 20.72 -10.67 10.26
C PRO A 117 20.36 -12.13 9.99
N LYS A 118 21.33 -13.01 10.18
CA LYS A 118 21.18 -14.45 10.01
C LYS A 118 21.62 -15.20 11.26
N SER A 119 21.13 -16.42 11.40
CA SER A 119 21.46 -17.34 12.48
C SER A 119 22.14 -18.58 11.92
N GLU A 120 23.20 -19.05 12.58
CA GLU A 120 23.83 -20.33 12.21
C GLU A 120 22.87 -21.51 12.36
N VAL A 121 21.89 -21.40 13.28
CA VAL A 121 20.93 -22.47 13.59
C VAL A 121 19.68 -22.37 12.70
N HIS A 122 19.20 -21.16 12.46
CA HIS A 122 17.92 -20.92 11.78
C HIS A 122 18.06 -20.43 10.33
N GLY A 123 19.28 -20.14 9.87
CA GLY A 123 19.55 -19.62 8.54
C GLY A 123 19.25 -18.12 8.39
N ASP A 124 18.99 -17.72 7.16
CA ASP A 124 18.81 -16.31 6.79
C ASP A 124 17.45 -15.76 7.23
N THR A 125 17.43 -14.53 7.75
CA THR A 125 16.18 -13.77 7.84
C THR A 125 15.75 -13.41 6.42
N THR A 126 14.51 -13.73 6.10
CA THR A 126 13.91 -13.40 4.80
C THR A 126 12.72 -12.49 4.99
N PHE A 127 12.31 -11.78 3.94
CA PHE A 127 11.09 -11.00 3.97
C PHE A 127 10.38 -11.04 2.62
N ASN A 128 9.09 -10.70 2.64
CA ASN A 128 8.25 -10.61 1.46
C ASN A 128 7.49 -9.27 1.47
N ILE A 129 7.54 -8.51 0.39
CA ILE A 129 6.62 -7.39 0.16
C ILE A 129 5.34 -8.01 -0.39
N GLY A 130 4.40 -8.32 0.51
CA GLY A 130 3.20 -9.08 0.17
C GLY A 130 2.13 -8.28 -0.55
N LEU A 131 2.02 -6.98 -0.24
CA LEU A 131 1.05 -6.08 -0.86
C LEU A 131 1.70 -4.71 -1.06
N ILE A 132 1.39 -4.05 -2.17
CA ILE A 132 1.75 -2.66 -2.45
C ILE A 132 0.60 -1.97 -3.16
N GLN A 133 0.24 -0.77 -2.72
CA GLN A 133 -0.83 0.02 -3.35
C GLN A 133 -0.59 1.52 -3.18
N GLY A 134 -1.11 2.32 -4.10
CA GLY A 134 -1.07 3.78 -4.04
C GLY A 134 -1.57 4.41 -5.33
N GLY A 135 -1.80 5.72 -5.30
CA GLY A 135 -2.29 6.48 -6.46
C GLY A 135 -3.80 6.38 -6.66
N HIS A 136 -4.34 7.30 -7.48
CA HIS A 136 -5.77 7.36 -7.77
C HIS A 136 -6.07 7.66 -9.25
N ALA A 137 -5.19 8.39 -9.93
CA ALA A 137 -5.31 8.68 -11.37
C ALA A 137 -3.91 8.78 -12.02
N LEU A 138 -3.83 8.49 -13.33
CA LEU A 138 -2.56 8.47 -14.07
C LEU A 138 -1.95 9.88 -14.26
N ASN A 139 -2.81 10.89 -14.32
CA ASN A 139 -2.44 12.30 -14.45
C ASN A 139 -2.30 13.00 -13.09
N ALA A 140 -2.26 12.26 -11.99
CA ALA A 140 -2.15 12.81 -10.64
C ALA A 140 -0.95 12.23 -9.89
N TRP A 141 -0.26 13.07 -9.11
CA TRP A 141 0.67 12.55 -8.12
C TRP A 141 -0.08 11.73 -7.07
N ALA A 142 0.46 10.57 -6.71
CA ALA A 142 -0.13 9.76 -5.66
C ALA A 142 -0.03 10.50 -4.32
N GLU A 143 -1.18 10.82 -3.71
CA GLU A 143 -1.23 11.45 -2.39
C GLU A 143 -0.78 10.48 -1.28
N LYS A 144 -1.13 9.20 -1.42
CA LYS A 144 -0.85 8.14 -0.46
C LYS A 144 -0.37 6.88 -1.15
N ALA A 145 0.51 6.15 -0.48
CA ALA A 145 0.96 4.83 -0.85
C ALA A 145 1.27 4.02 0.41
N GLN A 146 1.11 2.70 0.34
CA GLN A 146 1.43 1.79 1.43
C GLN A 146 1.95 0.46 0.88
N ALA A 147 2.74 -0.22 1.70
CA ALA A 147 3.16 -1.60 1.46
C ALA A 147 3.04 -2.42 2.75
N SER A 148 2.67 -3.69 2.61
CA SER A 148 2.66 -4.66 3.69
C SER A 148 3.81 -5.64 3.49
N ILE A 149 4.71 -5.69 4.47
CA ILE A 149 5.92 -6.50 4.43
C ILE A 149 5.85 -7.55 5.53
N PHE A 150 6.18 -8.79 5.21
CA PHE A 150 6.20 -9.90 6.15
C PHE A 150 7.62 -10.42 6.32
N PHE A 151 8.14 -10.41 7.54
CA PHE A 151 9.46 -10.94 7.87
C PHE A 151 9.36 -12.35 8.45
N ARG A 152 10.24 -13.24 7.98
CA ARG A 152 10.55 -14.51 8.65
C ARG A 152 11.87 -14.33 9.38
N VAL A 153 11.77 -13.99 10.66
CA VAL A 153 12.90 -13.60 11.51
C VAL A 153 13.64 -14.85 12.01
N THR A 154 14.97 -14.85 11.94
CA THR A 154 15.81 -15.95 12.44
C THR A 154 16.69 -15.56 13.65
N THR A 155 16.63 -14.29 14.07
CA THR A 155 17.35 -13.75 15.23
C THR A 155 16.39 -13.14 16.26
N SER A 156 16.07 -11.85 16.17
CA SER A 156 15.17 -11.16 17.10
C SER A 156 14.29 -10.15 16.37
N VAL A 157 12.99 -10.17 16.66
CA VAL A 157 12.00 -9.22 16.16
C VAL A 157 12.37 -7.80 16.55
N LYS A 158 12.93 -7.60 17.76
CA LYS A 158 13.36 -6.29 18.24
C LYS A 158 14.47 -5.70 17.34
N ASP A 159 15.49 -6.48 17.01
CA ASP A 159 16.59 -6.05 16.12
C ASP A 159 16.07 -5.69 14.72
N ILE A 160 15.14 -6.48 14.18
CA ILE A 160 14.52 -6.19 12.87
C ILE A 160 13.74 -4.86 12.91
N LYS A 161 12.95 -4.62 13.96
CA LYS A 161 12.20 -3.36 14.11
C LYS A 161 13.12 -2.15 14.24
N GLU A 162 14.16 -2.23 15.05
CA GLU A 162 15.14 -1.15 15.22
C GLU A 162 15.88 -0.84 13.90
N ARG A 163 16.17 -1.86 13.08
CA ARG A 163 16.75 -1.67 11.74
C ARG A 163 15.75 -1.04 10.77
N LEU A 164 14.49 -1.49 10.77
CA LEU A 164 13.44 -0.90 9.96
C LEU A 164 13.23 0.58 10.30
N GLU A 165 13.17 0.93 11.58
CA GLU A 165 13.04 2.32 12.04
C GLU A 165 14.19 3.19 11.55
N LYS A 166 15.43 2.68 11.59
CA LYS A 166 16.61 3.37 11.05
C LYS A 166 16.59 3.51 9.54
N ILE A 167 16.17 2.48 8.81
CA ILE A 167 16.06 2.52 7.35
C ILE A 167 14.98 3.53 6.95
N VAL A 168 13.80 3.43 7.54
CA VAL A 168 12.67 4.31 7.20
C VAL A 168 12.97 5.76 7.57
N ALA A 169 13.64 6.02 8.70
CA ALA A 169 14.11 7.36 9.08
C ALA A 169 13.05 8.47 8.92
N SER A 170 11.83 8.20 9.41
CA SER A 170 10.66 9.10 9.31
C SER A 170 10.18 9.43 7.89
N ARG A 171 10.66 8.73 6.85
CA ARG A 171 10.15 8.85 5.46
C ARG A 171 8.77 8.23 5.27
N ALA A 172 8.38 7.32 6.15
CA ALA A 172 7.07 6.68 6.19
C ALA A 172 6.69 6.35 7.64
N GLU A 173 5.40 6.09 7.86
CA GLU A 173 4.89 5.53 9.11
C GLU A 173 5.06 4.00 9.11
N LEU A 174 5.46 3.43 10.26
CA LEU A 174 5.60 1.99 10.46
C LEU A 174 4.47 1.48 11.35
N ASP A 175 3.63 0.59 10.83
CA ASP A 175 2.61 -0.12 11.59
C ASP A 175 3.04 -1.57 11.88
N TYR A 176 3.01 -1.95 13.16
CA TYR A 176 3.35 -3.28 13.65
C TYR A 176 2.14 -4.05 14.22
N SER A 177 0.92 -3.63 13.88
CA SER A 177 -0.34 -4.17 14.38
C SER A 177 -0.52 -5.69 14.18
N LEU A 178 0.11 -6.28 13.16
CA LEU A 178 0.08 -7.72 12.89
C LEU A 178 0.88 -8.57 13.90
N GLY A 179 1.72 -7.96 14.74
CA GLY A 179 2.49 -8.65 15.78
C GLY A 179 3.66 -9.49 15.23
N GLY A 180 4.21 -10.35 16.10
CA GLY A 180 5.32 -11.25 15.78
C GLY A 180 5.96 -11.84 17.05
N ASN A 181 6.82 -12.84 16.87
CA ASN A 181 7.60 -13.47 17.94
C ASN A 181 9.00 -13.82 17.46
N ASP A 182 9.91 -13.94 18.42
CA ASP A 182 11.26 -14.43 18.19
C ASP A 182 11.25 -15.92 17.78
N PRO A 183 12.31 -16.40 17.09
CA PRO A 183 12.45 -17.81 16.72
C PRO A 183 12.36 -18.72 17.94
N VAL A 184 11.64 -19.83 17.79
CA VAL A 184 11.47 -20.81 18.87
C VAL A 184 12.37 -22.00 18.63
N THR A 185 13.23 -22.30 19.61
CA THR A 185 14.06 -23.51 19.62
C THR A 185 13.51 -24.51 20.62
N PHE A 186 13.04 -25.66 20.11
CA PHE A 186 12.58 -26.77 20.94
C PHE A 186 13.74 -27.68 21.39
N ILE A 187 13.49 -28.43 22.48
CA ILE A 187 14.46 -29.34 23.09
C ILE A 187 14.78 -30.48 22.11
N LYS A 188 16.03 -30.98 22.17
CA LYS A 188 16.46 -32.13 21.36
C LYS A 188 15.78 -33.40 21.87
N PHE A 189 15.20 -34.17 20.94
CA PHE A 189 14.73 -35.53 21.17
C PHE A 189 15.32 -36.46 20.11
N GLN A 190 15.26 -37.77 20.32
CA GLN A 190 15.85 -38.81 19.44
C GLN A 190 15.08 -38.95 18.11
N ALA A 191 15.02 -37.87 17.34
CA ALA A 191 14.38 -37.79 16.03
C ALA A 191 15.14 -36.79 15.14
N LYS A 192 14.97 -36.91 13.83
CA LYS A 192 15.54 -35.97 12.86
C LYS A 192 14.93 -34.58 13.09
N ARG A 193 15.78 -33.55 13.14
CA ARG A 193 15.36 -32.15 13.26
C ARG A 193 15.43 -31.44 11.92
N ILE A 194 14.48 -30.55 11.70
CA ILE A 194 14.48 -29.61 10.59
C ILE A 194 14.22 -28.21 11.14
N ALA A 195 14.79 -27.19 10.48
CA ALA A 195 14.36 -25.81 10.69
C ALA A 195 13.15 -25.55 9.79
N CYS A 196 12.09 -25.00 10.38
CA CYS A 196 10.88 -24.64 9.65
C CYS A 196 10.72 -23.12 9.68
N SER A 197 10.43 -22.52 8.53
CA SER A 197 10.22 -21.08 8.41
C SER A 197 8.78 -20.65 8.72
N PHE A 198 8.05 -21.43 9.50
CA PHE A 198 6.63 -21.22 9.85
C PHE A 198 6.48 -20.94 11.33
N ASN A 199 5.42 -20.20 11.69
CA ASN A 199 5.18 -19.85 13.07
C ASN A 199 4.46 -20.97 13.84
N THR A 200 4.47 -20.87 15.17
CA THR A 200 3.80 -21.77 16.10
C THR A 200 3.27 -20.98 17.29
N ASP A 201 2.24 -21.50 17.95
CA ASP A 201 1.65 -20.86 19.15
C ASP A 201 2.49 -21.09 20.42
N ALA A 202 3.53 -21.92 20.35
CA ALA A 202 4.38 -22.27 21.48
C ALA A 202 4.90 -21.07 22.31
N PRO A 203 5.41 -19.96 21.74
CA PRO A 203 5.93 -18.85 22.52
C PRO A 203 4.86 -18.07 23.30
N TYR A 204 3.57 -18.28 23.00
CA TYR A 204 2.47 -17.63 23.73
C TYR A 204 2.01 -18.45 24.95
N TYR A 205 2.54 -19.66 25.14
CA TYR A 205 2.21 -20.48 26.31
C TYR A 205 2.88 -19.95 27.58
N LYS A 206 2.10 -19.29 28.45
CA LYS A 206 2.59 -18.55 29.63
C LYS A 206 3.33 -19.37 30.70
N LYS A 207 3.23 -20.70 30.68
CA LYS A 207 3.84 -21.59 31.69
C LYS A 207 4.91 -22.50 31.08
N MET A 208 5.56 -22.05 30.00
CA MET A 208 6.55 -22.85 29.27
C MET A 208 7.71 -23.29 30.15
N ASP A 209 8.08 -22.46 31.13
CA ASP A 209 9.08 -22.70 32.17
C ASP A 209 8.73 -23.85 33.12
N LYS A 210 7.45 -24.22 33.22
CA LYS A 210 6.96 -25.30 34.11
C LYS A 210 6.87 -26.66 33.44
N LEU A 211 7.10 -26.71 32.12
CA LEU A 211 7.02 -27.96 31.37
C LEU A 211 8.33 -28.75 31.53
N LYS A 212 8.21 -30.08 31.64
CA LYS A 212 9.38 -30.98 31.54
C LYS A 212 10.07 -30.89 30.17
N GLY A 213 9.33 -30.46 29.15
CA GLY A 213 9.86 -30.12 27.84
C GLY A 213 8.79 -29.65 26.87
N ALA A 214 9.21 -28.91 25.84
CA ALA A 214 8.36 -28.47 24.74
C ALA A 214 8.91 -29.00 23.42
N PHE A 215 8.02 -29.54 22.59
CA PHE A 215 8.34 -30.19 21.33
C PHE A 215 7.32 -29.78 20.27
N MET A 216 7.75 -29.71 19.02
CA MET A 216 6.90 -29.53 17.86
C MET A 216 7.19 -30.67 16.90
N TYR A 217 6.21 -31.56 16.74
CA TYR A 217 6.35 -32.79 16.00
C TYR A 217 5.00 -33.17 15.36
N GLY A 218 5.06 -33.71 14.14
CA GLY A 218 3.88 -34.11 13.37
C GLY A 218 4.28 -35.06 12.23
N ALA A 219 3.29 -35.74 11.66
CA ALA A 219 3.47 -36.63 10.52
C ALA A 219 3.63 -35.84 9.21
N GLY A 220 4.30 -36.45 8.23
CA GLY A 220 4.47 -35.89 6.89
C GLY A 220 5.57 -34.85 6.80
N SER A 221 5.50 -34.01 5.75
CA SER A 221 6.48 -32.97 5.48
C SER A 221 5.83 -31.60 5.42
N ILE A 222 6.42 -30.63 6.13
CA ILE A 222 6.01 -29.24 6.05
C ILE A 222 6.22 -28.64 4.65
N THR A 223 7.08 -29.25 3.82
CA THR A 223 7.39 -28.76 2.47
C THR A 223 6.25 -28.94 1.47
N THR A 224 5.27 -29.78 1.77
CA THR A 224 4.07 -30.01 0.92
C THR A 224 2.81 -29.39 1.50
N ALA A 225 2.87 -28.83 2.72
CA ALA A 225 1.73 -28.21 3.37
C ALA A 225 1.25 -26.98 2.59
N PHE A 226 -0.07 -26.78 2.52
CA PHE A 226 -0.72 -25.69 1.79
C PHE A 226 -0.43 -25.68 0.28
N SER A 227 -0.09 -26.84 -0.29
CA SER A 227 0.13 -27.00 -1.73
C SER A 227 -0.96 -27.87 -2.36
N ALA A 228 -1.13 -27.77 -3.68
CA ALA A 228 -2.09 -28.63 -4.40
C ALA A 228 -1.73 -30.14 -4.31
N GLY A 229 -0.46 -30.46 -4.01
CA GLY A 229 0.04 -31.82 -3.82
C GLY A 229 0.19 -32.21 -2.36
N GLU A 230 -0.56 -31.58 -1.45
CA GLU A 230 -0.50 -31.90 -0.03
C GLU A 230 -0.92 -33.35 0.25
N PHE A 231 -0.04 -34.10 0.92
CA PHE A 231 -0.31 -35.46 1.37
C PHE A 231 0.44 -35.76 2.66
N VAL A 232 0.00 -36.81 3.35
CA VAL A 232 0.73 -37.43 4.46
C VAL A 232 0.77 -38.94 4.21
N ALA A 233 1.95 -39.55 4.31
CA ALA A 233 2.04 -40.99 4.15
C ALA A 233 1.41 -41.70 5.35
N ILE A 234 0.67 -42.79 5.11
CA ILE A 234 0.06 -43.60 6.18
C ILE A 234 1.13 -44.13 7.14
N ALA A 235 2.33 -44.43 6.62
CA ALA A 235 3.47 -44.83 7.45
C ALA A 235 3.87 -43.74 8.45
N ASP A 236 3.95 -42.48 8.00
CA ASP A 236 4.31 -41.33 8.86
C ASP A 236 3.27 -41.10 9.95
N LEU A 237 1.98 -41.34 9.66
CA LEU A 237 0.92 -41.27 10.68
C LEU A 237 1.13 -42.31 11.79
N LYS A 238 1.45 -43.55 11.41
CA LYS A 238 1.72 -44.63 12.36
C LYS A 238 2.98 -44.36 13.17
N GLU A 239 4.06 -43.94 12.51
CA GLU A 239 5.29 -43.54 13.17
C GLU A 239 5.07 -42.37 14.13
N ALA A 240 4.23 -41.41 13.76
CA ALA A 240 3.94 -40.29 14.63
C ALA A 240 3.31 -40.74 15.95
N VAL A 241 2.34 -41.66 15.92
CA VAL A 241 1.74 -42.21 17.16
C VAL A 241 2.81 -42.85 18.05
N GLU A 242 3.66 -43.70 17.49
CA GLU A 242 4.74 -44.36 18.23
C GLU A 242 5.73 -43.35 18.84
N MET A 243 6.05 -42.29 18.10
CA MET A 243 6.95 -41.24 18.58
C MET A 243 6.34 -40.43 19.73
N HIS A 244 5.05 -40.10 19.66
CA HIS A 244 4.36 -39.45 20.76
C HIS A 244 4.38 -40.31 22.02
N TYR A 245 4.13 -41.62 21.90
CA TYR A 245 4.20 -42.53 23.04
C TYR A 245 5.59 -42.56 23.67
N ARG A 246 6.64 -42.76 22.86
CA ARG A 246 8.04 -42.77 23.34
C ARG A 246 8.43 -41.46 24.01
N LEU A 247 8.02 -40.33 23.43
CA LEU A 247 8.31 -39.01 23.97
C LEU A 247 7.64 -38.81 25.33
N LEU A 248 6.34 -39.09 25.44
CA LEU A 248 5.61 -38.99 26.70
C LEU A 248 6.15 -39.95 27.76
N GLU A 249 6.41 -41.19 27.39
CA GLU A 249 6.98 -42.20 28.29
C GLU A 249 8.33 -41.75 28.85
N SER A 250 9.22 -41.22 28.00
CA SER A 250 10.54 -40.74 28.43
C SER A 250 10.47 -39.55 29.40
N LEU A 251 9.50 -38.66 29.23
CA LEU A 251 9.34 -37.45 30.08
C LEU A 251 8.58 -37.74 31.37
N LEU A 252 7.66 -38.71 31.35
CA LEU A 252 6.84 -39.04 32.52
C LEU A 252 7.51 -40.06 33.44
N LYS A 253 8.39 -40.93 32.92
CA LYS A 253 9.19 -41.86 33.73
C LYS A 253 10.44 -41.22 34.36
N ALA A 254 10.84 -40.03 33.91
CA ALA A 254 11.94 -39.24 34.45
C ALA A 254 11.54 -38.33 35.62
#